data_AF-A0A7S7YRI4-F1
#
_entry.id   AF-A0A7S7YRI4-F1
#
_cell.length_a   1.000
_cell.length_b   1.000
_cell.length_c   1.000
_cell.angle_alpha   90.00
_cell.angle_beta   90.00
_cell.angle_gamma   90.00
#
_symmetry.space_group_name_H-M   'P 1'
#
loop_
_entity.id
_entity.type
_entity.pdbx_description
1 polymer ?
#
loop_
_entity_poly.entity_id
_entity_poly.type
_entity_poly.pdbx_seq_one_letter_code
_entity_poly.pdbx_strand_id
1 'polypeptide(L)'
;MKIKALVISSTLAICSFVTHAGSWSGTTYVKEIYAHSTNNVDGTIYFKFASMKNPYNCEQSDLIALKKSNKVFSELYSLILAAFATDQKVNYYVNGCDQHGYPELIHANVSM
;
A
#
# COMPACT_ATOMS: atom_id res chain seq x y z
N MET A 1 0.16 37.46 -54.63
CA MET A 1 -0.24 37.94 -53.30
C MET A 1 -0.54 36.73 -52.43
N LYS A 2 0.13 36.63 -51.27
CA LYS A 2 0.14 35.45 -50.39
C LYS A 2 -1.05 35.52 -49.43
N ILE A 3 -1.84 34.45 -49.30
CA ILE A 3 -2.66 34.23 -48.10
C ILE A 3 -2.39 32.79 -47.66
N LYS A 4 -1.53 32.66 -46.66
CA LYS A 4 -1.23 31.41 -45.96
C LYS A 4 -2.35 31.22 -44.93
N ALA A 5 -3.25 30.27 -45.17
CA ALA A 5 -4.28 29.91 -44.20
C ALA A 5 -3.71 28.94 -43.16
N LEU A 6 -3.28 29.56 -42.06
CA LEU A 6 -3.17 29.10 -40.67
C LEU A 6 -3.56 27.64 -40.37
N VAL A 7 -2.55 26.83 -40.01
CA VAL A 7 -2.72 25.52 -39.35
C VAL A 7 -3.10 25.78 -37.89
N ILE A 8 -4.36 25.52 -37.51
CA ILE A 8 -4.78 25.51 -36.10
C ILE A 8 -4.59 24.08 -35.58
N SER A 9 -3.37 23.80 -35.14
CA SER A 9 -3.04 22.60 -34.37
C SER A 9 -3.53 22.80 -32.94
N SER A 10 -4.76 22.38 -32.65
CA SER A 10 -5.28 22.29 -31.29
C SER A 10 -4.59 21.14 -30.54
N THR A 11 -3.46 21.46 -29.91
CA THR A 11 -2.72 20.55 -29.03
C THR A 11 -3.55 20.31 -27.77
N LEU A 12 -4.29 19.20 -27.73
CA LEU A 12 -5.04 18.75 -26.57
C LEU A 12 -4.02 18.41 -25.46
N ALA A 13 -3.85 19.30 -24.49
CA ALA A 13 -3.04 19.05 -23.30
C ALA A 13 -3.75 18.01 -22.43
N ILE A 14 -3.39 16.74 -22.64
CA ILE A 14 -3.81 15.63 -21.77
C ILE A 14 -3.03 15.80 -20.48
N CYS A 15 -3.65 16.43 -19.48
CA CYS A 15 -3.17 16.38 -18.10
C CYS A 15 -3.26 14.92 -17.64
N SER A 16 -2.15 14.19 -17.72
CA SER A 16 -2.03 12.83 -17.22
C SER A 16 -2.13 12.83 -15.69
N PHE A 17 -3.33 12.64 -15.14
CA PHE A 17 -3.49 12.32 -13.73
C PHE A 17 -2.83 10.97 -13.49
N VAL A 18 -1.82 10.93 -12.61
CA VAL A 18 -1.23 9.67 -12.16
C VAL A 18 -2.28 8.91 -11.36
N THR A 19 -2.89 7.89 -11.97
CA THR A 19 -3.76 6.96 -11.27
C THR A 19 -2.87 5.97 -10.53
N HIS A 20 -2.62 6.19 -9.24
CA HIS A 20 -1.96 5.19 -8.40
C HIS A 20 -2.94 4.06 -8.14
N ALA A 21 -2.54 2.85 -8.54
CA ALA A 21 -3.29 1.63 -8.29
C ALA A 21 -2.63 0.84 -7.16
N GLY A 22 -3.45 0.21 -6.32
CA GLY A 22 -2.95 -0.73 -5.33
C GLY A 22 -2.16 -1.86 -5.96
N SER A 23 -1.21 -2.39 -5.18
CA SER A 23 -0.22 -3.32 -5.68
C SER A 23 -0.03 -4.48 -4.71
N TRP A 24 0.17 -5.67 -5.28
CA TRP A 24 0.57 -6.85 -4.54
C TRP A 24 2.08 -6.83 -4.28
N SER A 25 2.48 -7.29 -3.11
CA SER A 25 3.88 -7.38 -2.72
C SER A 25 4.67 -8.42 -3.51
N GLY A 26 3.98 -9.44 -4.01
CA GLY A 26 4.60 -10.71 -4.31
C GLY A 26 4.91 -11.46 -3.01
N THR A 27 5.46 -12.67 -3.12
CA THR A 27 5.76 -13.51 -1.96
C THR A 27 6.94 -12.94 -1.16
N THR A 28 6.73 -12.64 0.12
CA THR A 28 7.71 -12.01 1.01
C THR A 28 7.59 -12.50 2.46
N TYR A 29 8.68 -12.39 3.22
CA TYR A 29 8.68 -12.64 4.66
C TYR A 29 8.16 -11.44 5.45
N VAL A 30 7.55 -11.72 6.59
CA VAL A 30 7.32 -10.75 7.67
C VAL A 30 8.62 -10.62 8.47
N LYS A 31 9.07 -9.39 8.72
CA LYS A 31 10.31 -9.10 9.46
C LYS A 31 10.05 -8.54 10.83
N GLU A 32 8.96 -7.81 11.00
CA GLU A 32 8.60 -7.16 12.26
C GLU A 32 7.09 -7.00 12.35
N ILE A 33 6.55 -7.19 13.56
CA ILE A 33 5.18 -6.83 13.92
C ILE A 33 5.29 -5.73 14.99
N TYR A 34 4.89 -4.52 14.64
CA TYR A 34 5.00 -3.34 15.49
C TYR A 34 3.62 -2.95 16.01
N ALA A 35 3.28 -3.47 17.19
CA ALA A 35 2.11 -3.09 17.96
C ALA A 35 2.48 -1.99 18.95
N HIS A 36 2.16 -0.74 18.61
CA HIS A 36 2.36 0.40 19.50
C HIS A 36 1.02 0.81 20.11
N SER A 37 0.95 1.04 21.42
CA SER A 37 -0.30 1.43 22.10
C SER A 37 -0.36 2.92 22.43
N THR A 38 0.77 3.57 22.68
CA THR A 38 0.82 4.93 23.23
C THR A 38 0.32 6.01 22.27
N ASN A 39 0.53 5.83 20.96
CA ASN A 39 0.12 6.79 19.93
C ASN A 39 -0.91 6.20 18.95
N ASN A 40 -1.53 5.08 19.31
CA ASN A 40 -2.34 4.30 18.40
C ASN A 40 -3.83 4.45 18.71
N VAL A 41 -4.34 5.64 18.41
CA VAL A 41 -5.71 6.03 18.71
C VAL A 41 -6.73 5.16 17.96
N ASP A 42 -6.36 4.68 16.77
CA ASP A 42 -7.25 3.94 15.86
C ASP A 42 -7.04 2.43 15.90
N GLY A 43 -6.09 1.95 16.72
CA GLY A 43 -5.76 0.52 16.83
C GLY A 43 -5.07 -0.06 15.59
N THR A 44 -4.39 0.75 14.79
CA THR A 44 -3.56 0.36 13.65
C THR A 44 -2.36 -0.46 14.10
N ILE A 45 -2.14 -1.61 13.48
CA ILE A 45 -0.93 -2.42 13.69
C ILE A 45 -0.03 -2.25 12.47
N TYR A 46 1.27 -2.12 12.71
CA TYR A 46 2.23 -1.90 11.65
C TYR A 46 3.06 -3.16 11.42
N PHE A 47 3.41 -3.42 10.16
CA PHE A 47 4.22 -4.56 9.76
C PHE A 47 5.40 -4.11 8.93
N LYS A 48 6.55 -4.73 9.16
CA LYS A 48 7.70 -4.65 8.26
C LYS A 48 7.81 -5.94 7.49
N PHE A 49 7.88 -5.85 6.17
CA PHE A 49 8.11 -7.00 5.29
C PHE A 49 9.49 -6.91 4.64
N ALA A 50 10.02 -8.05 4.19
CA ALA A 50 11.30 -8.08 3.47
C ALA A 50 11.23 -7.30 2.15
N SER A 51 10.09 -7.37 1.47
CA SER A 51 9.77 -6.58 0.28
C SER A 51 8.64 -5.61 0.62
N MET A 52 8.97 -4.32 0.62
CA MET A 52 8.03 -3.21 0.90
C MET A 52 7.41 -2.69 -0.40
N LYS A 53 6.12 -2.33 -0.36
CA LYS A 53 5.41 -1.69 -1.48
C LYS A 53 4.82 -0.36 -1.05
N ASN A 54 5.10 0.67 -1.85
CA ASN A 54 4.51 1.99 -1.70
C ASN A 54 4.04 2.53 -3.07
N PRO A 55 3.00 1.93 -3.67
CA PRO A 55 2.53 2.33 -5.00
C PRO A 55 1.81 3.67 -5.00
N TYR A 56 1.43 4.21 -3.83
CA TYR A 56 0.75 5.50 -3.67
C TYR A 56 1.71 6.65 -3.31
N ASN A 57 3.02 6.40 -3.24
CA ASN A 57 4.02 7.37 -2.78
C ASN A 57 3.65 7.99 -1.42
N CYS A 58 3.16 7.16 -0.49
CA CYS A 58 2.93 7.56 0.89
C CYS A 58 4.22 8.12 1.51
N GLU A 59 4.08 9.09 2.42
CA GLU A 59 5.21 9.81 3.03
C GLU A 59 6.20 8.89 3.73
N GLN A 60 5.69 7.83 4.36
CA GLN A 60 6.43 6.79 5.02
C GLN A 60 6.39 5.50 4.19
N SER A 61 7.44 4.69 4.26
CA SER A 61 7.55 3.46 3.45
C SER A 61 8.29 2.31 4.13
N ASP A 62 8.65 2.47 5.39
CA ASP A 62 9.38 1.50 6.21
C ASP A 62 8.47 0.52 6.95
N LEU A 63 7.18 0.86 7.08
CA LEU A 63 6.13 0.00 7.64
C LEU A 63 4.88 0.01 6.75
N ILE A 64 4.03 -1.02 6.92
CA ILE A 64 2.72 -1.14 6.30
C ILE A 64 1.65 -1.16 7.40
N ALA A 65 0.62 -0.34 7.26
CA ALA A 65 -0.43 -0.16 8.25
C ALA A 65 -1.63 -1.10 8.03
N LEU A 66 -2.04 -1.85 9.05
CA LEU A 66 -3.32 -2.55 9.10
C LEU A 66 -4.24 -1.85 10.10
N LYS A 67 -5.26 -1.16 9.60
CA LYS A 67 -6.20 -0.40 10.42
C LYS A 67 -7.25 -1.31 11.04
N LYS A 68 -7.59 -1.04 12.30
CA LYS A 68 -8.67 -1.76 13.02
C LYS A 68 -10.05 -1.63 12.35
N SER A 69 -10.25 -0.59 11.54
CA SER A 69 -11.46 -0.39 10.73
C SER A 69 -11.60 -1.39 9.57
N ASN A 70 -10.56 -2.17 9.25
CA ASN A 70 -10.67 -3.23 8.26
C ASN A 70 -11.65 -4.30 8.78
N LYS A 71 -12.65 -4.67 7.96
CA LYS A 71 -13.72 -5.60 8.34
C LYS A 71 -13.22 -6.98 8.78
N VAL A 72 -12.03 -7.37 8.34
CA VAL A 72 -11.38 -8.66 8.66
C VAL A 72 -10.02 -8.45 9.35
N PHE A 73 -9.92 -7.37 10.14
CA PHE A 73 -8.70 -7.01 10.85
C PHE A 73 -8.12 -8.18 11.68
N SER A 74 -8.96 -8.84 12.47
CA SER A 74 -8.52 -9.92 13.39
C SER A 74 -8.00 -11.13 12.61
N GLU A 75 -8.64 -11.47 11.50
CA GLU A 75 -8.25 -12.56 10.60
C GLU A 75 -6.92 -12.25 9.90
N LEU A 76 -6.77 -11.03 9.37
CA LEU A 76 -5.52 -10.59 8.73
C LEU A 76 -4.37 -10.54 9.73
N TYR A 77 -4.58 -9.97 10.92
CA TYR A 77 -3.57 -9.94 11.97
C TYR A 77 -3.15 -11.35 12.37
N SER A 78 -4.11 -12.25 12.63
CA SER A 78 -3.82 -13.63 13.03
C SER A 78 -3.09 -14.41 11.93
N LEU A 79 -3.46 -14.20 10.65
CA LEU A 79 -2.79 -14.83 9.51
C LEU A 79 -1.34 -14.38 9.40
N ILE A 80 -1.07 -13.08 9.49
CA ILE A 80 0.28 -12.53 9.39
C ILE A 80 1.13 -12.93 10.62
N LEU A 81 0.53 -12.93 11.81
CA LEU A 81 1.18 -13.38 13.04
C LEU A 81 1.58 -14.86 12.96
N ALA A 82 0.68 -15.72 12.48
CA ALA A 82 0.97 -17.14 12.28
C ALA A 82 2.10 -17.34 11.26
N ALA A 83 2.06 -16.61 10.14
CA ALA A 83 3.11 -16.66 9.14
C ALA A 83 4.47 -16.21 9.69
N PHE A 84 4.50 -15.12 10.48
CA PHE A 84 5.71 -14.66 11.15
C PHE A 84 6.26 -15.70 12.14
N ALA A 85 5.39 -16.30 12.96
CA ALA A 85 5.79 -17.31 13.95
C ALA A 85 6.28 -18.63 13.33
N THR A 86 5.90 -18.92 12.08
CA THR A 86 6.23 -20.17 11.38
C THR A 86 7.23 -19.98 10.24
N ASP A 87 7.80 -18.78 10.10
CA ASP A 87 8.68 -18.39 8.99
C ASP A 87 8.06 -18.67 7.59
N GLN A 88 6.74 -18.59 7.49
CA GLN A 88 6.04 -18.70 6.22
C GLN A 88 6.00 -17.36 5.49
N LYS A 89 5.98 -17.44 4.16
CA LYS A 89 5.88 -16.25 3.31
C LYS A 89 4.42 -15.84 3.12
N VAL A 90 4.22 -14.54 3.01
CA VAL A 90 2.92 -13.93 2.72
C VAL A 90 2.97 -13.15 1.41
N ASN A 91 1.81 -12.95 0.81
CA ASN A 91 1.60 -11.98 -0.25
C ASN A 91 0.52 -11.01 0.23
N TYR A 92 0.87 -9.73 0.37
CA TYR A 92 -0.03 -8.68 0.86
C TYR A 92 -0.35 -7.68 -0.25
N TYR A 93 -1.52 -7.04 -0.12
CA TYR A 93 -1.97 -6.00 -1.03
C TYR A 93 -2.11 -4.68 -0.28
N VAL A 94 -1.51 -3.64 -0.84
CA VAL A 94 -1.64 -2.27 -0.32
C VAL A 94 -2.48 -1.41 -1.23
N ASN A 95 -3.33 -0.58 -0.64
CA ASN A 95 -4.14 0.39 -1.35
C ASN A 95 -4.39 1.63 -0.50
N GLY A 96 -3.86 2.77 -0.95
CA GLY A 96 -3.90 4.02 -0.23
C GLY A 96 -2.82 4.14 0.85
N CYS A 97 -2.93 5.23 1.60
CA CYS A 97 -2.08 5.55 2.74
C CYS A 97 -2.96 5.72 3.98
N ASP A 98 -2.45 5.32 5.13
CA ASP A 98 -3.08 5.60 6.41
C ASP A 98 -2.90 7.07 6.80
N GLN A 99 -3.49 7.47 7.92
CA GLN A 99 -3.45 8.84 8.41
C GLN A 99 -2.05 9.30 8.86
N HIS A 100 -1.12 8.35 9.07
CA HIS A 100 0.26 8.62 9.48
C HIS A 100 1.22 8.58 8.28
N GLY A 101 0.68 8.40 7.06
CA GLY A 101 1.44 8.40 5.83
C GLY A 101 2.09 7.07 5.49
N TYR A 102 1.70 5.95 6.09
CA TYR A 102 2.18 4.60 5.72
C TYR A 102 1.24 3.94 4.70
N PRO A 103 1.72 3.04 3.82
CA PRO A 103 0.84 2.28 2.93
C PRO A 103 -0.15 1.40 3.71
N GLU A 104 -1.41 1.38 3.28
CA GLU A 104 -2.48 0.67 3.98
C GLU A 104 -2.67 -0.75 3.43
N LEU A 105 -2.59 -1.77 4.30
CA LEU A 105 -2.85 -3.18 3.99
C LEU A 105 -4.35 -3.47 3.96
N ILE A 106 -4.82 -4.00 2.83
CA ILE A 106 -6.22 -4.37 2.65
C ILE A 106 -6.42 -5.89 2.61
N HIS A 107 -5.49 -6.63 2.00
CA HIS A 107 -5.55 -8.08 1.83
C HIS A 107 -4.22 -8.74 2.14
N ALA A 108 -4.25 -9.98 2.60
CA ALA A 108 -3.08 -10.84 2.70
C ALA A 108 -3.47 -12.31 2.48
N ASN A 109 -2.54 -13.10 1.95
CA ASN A 109 -2.62 -14.55 1.93
C ASN A 109 -1.27 -15.15 2.32
N VAL A 110 -1.29 -16.39 2.80
CA VAL A 110 -0.08 -17.20 2.98
C VAL A 110 0.22 -17.89 1.66
N SER A 111 1.47 -17.81 1.23
CA SER A 111 1.96 -18.57 0.07
C SER A 111 2.75 -19.77 0.58
N MET A 112 2.30 -20.97 0.24
CA MET A 112 3.01 -22.23 0.51
C MET A 112 4.05 -22.51 -0.56
#